data_AF-A0A7J4T7N7-F1
#
_entry.id   AF-A0A7J4T7N7-F1
#
_cell.length_a   1.000
_cell.length_b   1.000
_cell.length_c   1.000
_cell.angle_alpha   90.00
_cell.angle_beta   90.00
_cell.angle_gamma   90.00
#
_symmetry.space_group_name_H-M   'P 1'
#
loop_
_entity.id
_entity.type
_entity.pdbx_description
1 polymer ?
#
loop_
_entity_poly.entity_id
_entity_poly.type
_entity_poly.pdbx_seq_one_letter_code
_entity_poly.pdbx_strand_id
1 'polypeptide(L)'
;MFGWLMNLFSKLFDSTAENNTGENWVGPDGTESGPGVPENWYLTYEGPMPIVEDIYEPNYGVDRGNGAIPIEFYIDKWGIPDGFGNTDYERDIDKNKKLNQLS
;
A
#
# COMPACT_ATOMS: atom_id res chain seq x y z
N MET A 1 -7.78 14.91 -13.62
CA MET A 1 -6.73 15.55 -12.80
C MET A 1 -5.87 14.44 -12.23
N PHE A 2 -5.01 13.84 -13.08
CA PHE A 2 -4.12 12.70 -12.76
C PHE A 2 -2.64 13.10 -12.83
N GLY A 3 -2.36 14.40 -12.96
CA GLY A 3 -1.03 14.92 -13.29
C GLY A 3 -0.06 15.01 -12.11
N TRP A 4 -0.49 14.75 -10.86
CA TRP A 4 0.43 14.73 -9.72
C TRP A 4 0.97 13.31 -9.46
N LEU A 5 0.10 12.29 -9.51
CA LEU A 5 0.50 10.88 -9.43
C LEU A 5 1.36 10.49 -10.64
N MET A 6 0.90 10.80 -11.85
CA MET A 6 1.72 10.59 -13.05
C MET A 6 3.02 11.41 -13.03
N ASN A 7 3.14 12.46 -12.21
CA ASN A 7 4.38 13.25 -12.09
C ASN A 7 5.29 12.72 -10.95
N LEU A 8 4.75 12.05 -9.93
CA LEU A 8 5.52 11.25 -8.98
C LEU A 8 6.06 9.99 -9.69
N PHE A 9 5.18 9.24 -10.36
CA PHE A 9 5.54 8.10 -11.19
C PHE A 9 6.45 8.54 -12.34
N SER A 10 6.15 9.58 -13.14
CA SER A 10 7.11 10.04 -14.16
C SER A 10 8.43 10.53 -13.55
N LYS A 11 8.50 11.26 -12.43
CA LYS A 11 9.83 11.55 -11.84
C LYS A 11 10.60 10.31 -11.39
N LEU A 12 9.91 9.21 -11.10
CA LEU A 12 10.49 7.91 -10.73
C LEU A 12 10.72 6.97 -11.95
N PHE A 13 10.01 7.16 -13.07
CA PHE A 13 9.90 6.25 -14.22
C PHE A 13 10.12 6.92 -15.60
N ASP A 14 10.39 8.24 -15.68
CA ASP A 14 10.60 9.03 -16.91
C ASP A 14 12.09 9.08 -17.31
N SER A 15 12.81 8.02 -16.98
CA SER A 15 13.97 7.61 -17.75
C SER A 15 13.67 6.24 -18.36
N THR A 16 13.22 6.28 -19.61
CA THR A 16 13.30 5.21 -20.63
C THR A 16 12.05 4.34 -20.79
N ALA A 17 11.37 4.54 -21.92
CA ALA A 17 10.42 3.60 -22.53
C ALA A 17 11.13 2.35 -23.10
N GLU A 18 12.00 1.73 -22.30
CA GLU A 18 12.71 0.49 -22.64
C GLU A 18 12.95 -0.28 -21.33
N ASN A 19 12.07 -1.25 -21.05
CA ASN A 19 12.04 -2.11 -19.85
C ASN A 19 11.74 -1.38 -18.52
N ASN A 20 10.52 -1.54 -18.01
CA ASN A 20 10.12 -1.15 -16.65
C ASN A 20 11.00 -1.85 -15.59
N THR A 21 12.18 -1.31 -15.33
CA THR A 21 13.10 -1.77 -14.28
C THR A 21 13.51 -0.56 -13.44
N GLY A 22 12.52 0.21 -12.95
CA GLY A 22 12.81 1.16 -11.88
C GLY A 22 13.59 0.43 -10.79
N GLU A 23 14.77 0.92 -10.44
CA GLU A 23 15.61 0.24 -9.46
C GLU A 23 14.87 0.20 -8.11
N ASN A 24 14.99 -0.92 -7.40
CA ASN A 24 14.51 -0.97 -6.03
C ASN A 24 15.29 0.05 -5.19
N TRP A 25 14.58 0.71 -4.29
CA TRP A 25 15.13 1.65 -3.31
C TRP A 25 14.88 1.13 -1.90
N VAL A 26 15.57 1.70 -0.92
CA VAL A 26 15.45 1.28 0.48
C VAL A 26 14.72 2.36 1.27
N GLY A 27 13.60 1.97 1.89
CA GLY A 27 12.78 2.79 2.76
C GLY A 27 13.53 3.30 4.00
N PRO A 28 12.96 4.30 4.71
CA PRO A 28 13.57 4.85 5.92
C PRO A 28 13.74 3.82 7.05
N ASP A 29 12.99 2.72 6.99
CA ASP A 29 13.03 1.59 7.92
C ASP A 29 13.89 0.41 7.40
N GLY A 30 14.59 0.57 6.28
CA GLY A 30 15.38 -0.48 5.65
C GLY A 30 14.60 -1.41 4.71
N THR A 31 13.31 -1.13 4.46
CA THR A 31 12.47 -1.96 3.60
C THR A 31 12.78 -1.75 2.12
N GLU A 32 13.14 -2.82 1.42
CA GLU A 32 13.25 -2.79 -0.04
C GLU A 32 11.90 -2.44 -0.67
N SER A 33 11.91 -1.49 -1.60
CA SER A 33 10.71 -0.88 -2.19
C SER A 33 10.93 -0.62 -3.68
N GLY A 34 9.89 -0.72 -4.50
CA GLY A 34 9.98 -0.53 -5.95
C GLY A 34 9.36 -1.65 -6.77
N PRO A 35 9.43 -1.57 -8.12
CA PRO A 35 8.74 -2.48 -9.02
C PRO A 35 9.34 -3.89 -9.04
N GLY A 36 10.56 -4.08 -8.53
CA GLY A 36 11.18 -5.40 -8.36
C GLY A 36 10.76 -6.10 -7.07
N VAL A 37 10.01 -5.45 -6.19
CA VAL A 37 9.52 -6.06 -4.94
C VAL A 37 8.29 -6.94 -5.23
N PRO A 38 8.24 -8.18 -4.70
CA PRO A 38 7.10 -9.07 -4.90
C PRO A 38 5.78 -8.45 -4.44
N GLU A 39 4.68 -8.74 -5.14
CA GLU A 39 3.35 -8.23 -4.77
C GLU A 39 2.89 -8.67 -3.38
N ASN A 40 3.38 -9.81 -2.90
CA ASN A 40 3.06 -10.39 -1.61
C ASN A 40 4.06 -10.05 -0.49
N TRP A 41 4.91 -9.04 -0.69
CA TRP A 41 5.93 -8.62 0.29
C TRP A 41 5.39 -8.40 1.71
N TYR A 42 4.14 -7.94 1.81
CA TYR A 42 3.45 -7.65 3.06
C TYR A 42 3.27 -8.90 3.96
N LEU A 43 3.28 -10.11 3.38
CA LEU A 43 3.14 -11.36 4.14
C LEU A 43 4.34 -11.63 5.06
N THR A 44 5.51 -11.15 4.69
CA THR A 44 6.77 -11.31 5.45
C THR A 44 7.23 -10.02 6.11
N TYR A 45 6.44 -8.95 5.99
CA TYR A 45 6.82 -7.63 6.45
C TYR A 45 6.56 -7.45 7.94
N GLU A 46 7.62 -7.36 8.74
CA GLU A 46 7.58 -7.18 10.20
C GLU A 46 7.99 -5.77 10.64
N GLY A 47 8.05 -4.82 9.71
CA GLY A 47 8.42 -3.44 9.96
C GLY A 47 7.30 -2.57 10.52
N PRO A 48 7.54 -1.25 10.68
CA PRO A 48 6.52 -0.29 11.13
C PRO A 48 5.33 -0.23 10.18
N MET A 49 4.20 0.32 10.65
CA MET A 49 3.01 0.51 9.82
C MET A 49 3.35 1.31 8.53
N PRO A 50 3.01 0.78 7.33
CA PRO A 50 3.16 1.52 6.07
C PRO A 50 2.30 2.78 6.04
N ILE A 51 2.77 3.85 5.41
CA ILE A 51 1.96 5.06 5.29
C ILE A 51 1.01 4.84 4.11
N VAL A 52 -0.30 4.90 4.37
CA VAL A 52 -1.30 4.86 3.30
C VAL A 52 -1.42 6.23 2.66
N GLU A 53 -1.23 6.26 1.34
CA GLU A 53 -1.28 7.48 0.54
C GLU A 53 -2.57 7.59 -0.28
N ASP A 54 -3.17 6.45 -0.66
CA ASP A 54 -4.38 6.41 -1.49
C ASP A 54 -5.10 5.04 -1.39
N ILE A 55 -6.29 4.94 -2.00
CA ILE A 55 -7.02 3.68 -2.19
C ILE A 55 -7.06 3.33 -3.68
N TYR A 56 -6.56 2.13 -4.03
CA TYR A 56 -6.61 1.56 -5.37
C TYR A 56 -7.39 0.24 -5.34
N GLU A 57 -8.66 0.31 -5.70
CA GLU A 57 -9.56 -0.86 -5.74
C GLU A 57 -9.60 -1.58 -4.36
N PRO A 58 -9.34 -2.90 -4.16
CA PRO A 58 -9.34 -3.48 -2.82
C PRO A 58 -8.01 -3.30 -2.06
N ASN A 59 -7.11 -2.42 -2.53
CA ASN A 59 -5.78 -2.22 -1.95
C ASN A 59 -5.59 -0.79 -1.44
N TYR A 60 -4.83 -0.65 -0.37
CA TYR A 60 -4.20 0.62 -0.01
C TYR A 60 -2.93 0.80 -0.84
N GLY A 61 -2.77 1.98 -1.43
CA GLY A 61 -1.50 2.46 -1.94
C GLY A 61 -0.62 2.91 -0.79
N VAL A 62 0.59 2.38 -0.70
CA VAL A 62 1.50 2.61 0.44
C VAL A 62 2.88 3.09 -0.01
N ASP A 63 3.58 3.76 0.90
CA ASP A 63 4.89 4.39 0.67
C ASP A 63 6.08 3.41 0.45
N ARG A 64 5.88 2.10 0.57
CA ARG A 64 6.96 1.10 0.59
C ARG A 64 6.59 -0.23 -0.03
N GLY A 65 7.57 -1.13 -0.11
CA GLY A 65 7.42 -2.44 -0.74
C GLY A 65 7.10 -2.27 -2.22
N ASN A 66 6.17 -3.07 -2.74
CA ASN A 66 5.72 -2.88 -4.13
C ASN A 66 4.73 -1.71 -4.30
N GLY A 67 4.39 -1.00 -3.21
CA GLY A 67 3.46 0.13 -3.22
C GLY A 67 1.99 -0.23 -2.98
N ALA A 68 1.65 -1.49 -2.71
CA ALA A 68 0.28 -1.90 -2.45
C ALA A 68 0.15 -2.96 -1.34
N ILE A 69 -0.93 -2.88 -0.55
CA ILE A 69 -1.32 -3.90 0.42
C ILE A 69 -2.85 -4.08 0.37
N PRO A 70 -3.39 -5.32 0.37
CA PRO A 70 -4.83 -5.54 0.50
C PRO A 70 -5.41 -4.87 1.73
N ILE A 71 -6.53 -4.14 1.58
CA ILE A 71 -7.16 -3.37 2.65
C ILE A 71 -7.50 -4.26 3.85
N GLU A 72 -8.05 -5.45 3.60
CA GLU A 72 -8.38 -6.42 4.65
C GLU A 72 -7.14 -6.82 5.46
N PHE A 73 -6.04 -7.18 4.78
CA PHE A 73 -4.79 -7.55 5.44
C PHE A 73 -4.22 -6.40 6.26
N TYR A 74 -4.23 -5.18 5.70
CA TYR A 74 -3.73 -4.00 6.37
C TYR A 74 -4.53 -3.70 7.65
N ILE A 75 -5.86 -3.66 7.54
CA ILE A 75 -6.76 -3.41 8.68
C ILE A 75 -6.61 -4.52 9.72
N ASP A 76 -6.36 -5.76 9.29
CA ASP A 76 -6.16 -6.84 10.23
C ASP A 76 -4.90 -6.67 11.08
N LYS A 77 -3.78 -6.32 10.42
CA LYS A 77 -2.46 -6.20 11.05
C LYS A 77 -2.25 -4.87 11.80
N TRP A 78 -2.67 -3.75 11.23
CA TRP A 78 -2.37 -2.41 11.76
C TRP A 78 -3.61 -1.58 12.12
N GLY A 79 -4.81 -2.00 11.72
CA GLY A 79 -6.04 -1.23 11.89
C GLY A 79 -6.29 -0.23 10.76
N ILE A 80 -7.36 0.57 10.91
CA ILE A 80 -7.72 1.59 9.93
C ILE A 80 -6.69 2.74 10.00
N PRO A 81 -6.07 3.15 8.88
CA PRO A 81 -5.11 4.24 8.86
C PRO A 81 -5.78 5.60 9.10
N ASP A 82 -5.02 6.56 9.65
CA ASP A 82 -5.52 7.91 9.90
C ASP A 82 -5.97 8.60 8.61
N GLY A 83 -7.18 9.17 8.62
CA GLY A 83 -7.78 9.80 7.44
C GLY A 83 -8.53 8.84 6.50
N PHE A 84 -8.46 7.53 6.76
CA PHE A 84 -9.14 6.48 6.00
C PHE A 84 -10.30 5.86 6.80
N GLY A 85 -10.96 4.82 6.28
CA GLY A 85 -12.12 4.17 6.92
C GLY A 85 -13.48 4.83 6.67
N ASN A 86 -13.56 5.72 5.68
CA ASN A 86 -14.79 6.45 5.34
C ASN A 86 -15.58 5.81 4.20
N THR A 87 -15.02 4.80 3.51
CA THR A 87 -15.73 4.07 2.46
C THR A 87 -16.61 2.96 3.07
N ASP A 88 -17.68 2.59 2.37
CA ASP A 88 -18.52 1.44 2.78
C ASP A 88 -17.69 0.16 2.90
N TYR A 89 -16.75 -0.03 1.99
CA TYR A 89 -15.87 -1.20 1.95
C TYR A 89 -14.99 -1.35 3.19
N GLU A 90 -14.25 -0.30 3.56
CA GLU A 90 -13.39 -0.32 4.76
C GLU A 90 -14.23 -0.50 6.05
N ARG A 91 -15.39 0.16 6.13
CA ARG A 91 -16.29 0.05 7.29
C ARG A 91 -16.86 -1.33 7.45
N ASP A 92 -17.23 -1.99 6.37
CA ASP A 92 -17.84 -3.32 6.44
C ASP A 92 -16.81 -4.38 6.84
N ILE A 93 -15.55 -4.23 6.42
CA ILE A 93 -14.43 -5.05 6.92
C ILE A 93 -14.27 -4.90 8.44
N ASP A 94 -14.20 -3.67 8.95
CA ASP A 94 -14.05 -3.41 10.40
C ASP A 94 -15.24 -3.92 11.22
N LYS A 95 -16.47 -3.73 10.75
CA LYS A 95 -17.67 -4.27 11.40
C LYS A 95 -17.64 -5.80 11.45
N ASN A 96 -17.34 -6.46 10.34
CA ASN A 96 -17.31 -7.92 10.27
C ASN A 96 -16.23 -8.49 11.21
N LYS A 97 -15.07 -7.84 11.32
CA LYS A 97 -14.03 -8.20 12.29
C LYS A 97 -14.54 -8.09 13.73
N LYS A 98 -15.21 -6.99 14.09
CA LYS A 98 -15.80 -6.80 15.43
C LYS A 98 -16.88 -7.83 15.75
N LEU A 99 -17.72 -8.18 14.79
CA LEU A 99 -18.74 -9.23 14.93
C LEU A 99 -18.11 -10.60 15.21
N ASN A 100 -17.09 -11.00 14.45
CA ASN A 100 -16.41 -12.29 14.59
C ASN A 100 -15.58 -12.42 15.88
N GLN A 101 -15.18 -11.31 16.51
CA GLN A 101 -14.49 -11.35 17.82
C GLN A 101 -15.45 -11.46 19.01
N LEU A 102 -16.75 -11.21 18.80
CA LEU A 102 -17.79 -11.28 19.84
C LEU A 102 -18.55 -12.61 19.84
N SER A 103 -18.30 -13.48 18.87
CA SER A 103 -18.89 -14.83 18.72
C SER A 103 -17.97 -15.91 19.24
#